data_AF-A0A1H1N0U1-F1
#
_entry.id   AF-A0A1H1N0U1-F1
#
_cell.length_a   1.000
_cell.length_b   1.000
_cell.length_c   1.000
_cell.angle_alpha   90.00
_cell.angle_beta   90.00
_cell.angle_gamma   90.00
#
_symmetry.space_group_name_H-M   'P 1'
#
loop_
_entity.id
_entity.type
_entity.pdbx_description
1 polymer ?
#
loop_
_entity_poly.entity_id
_entity_poly.type
_entity_poly.pdbx_seq_one_letter_code
_entity_poly.pdbx_strand_id
1 'polypeptide(L)'
;MTLFGTSFYYISNNREINPFEKKIEELLVRLDLYKKQFNLTSNSYLKEWKNEKIELDKNIKDQKVKAEKLYKEVYESVKGEEYAESLALNNSGLEEIDYHEYERKEEIDGKYKDFLDFYAKSILTSLYSLNENKLNEICEVGSDIFGKKIKPHHFNERDYLKSSFTYLELVLEISTHNLDPYFNKLKEIQFLRNKIVHENSKFQDEKIKEIVSQNPSLQLENSTGYLKIIKSKFINDVFDLISDFYEELIWTLDKKQNYKIIKNGLKYWFGVLDREIDIEKLDCEEIKKGKRIDFEINSKKVGSFKGKLTIKKASKATNSIINQREEQAFKNFVEDQKSHFYQLLEAYAIFNLKKENRDFELMIY
;
A
#
# COMPACT_ATOMS: atom_id res chain seq x y z
N MET A 1 -3.55 15.49 -38.37
CA MET A 1 -2.91 14.37 -37.66
C MET A 1 -3.89 13.20 -37.76
N THR A 2 -3.41 11.99 -38.02
CA THR A 2 -4.29 10.81 -38.11
C THR A 2 -4.10 9.96 -36.85
N LEU A 3 -5.15 9.24 -36.44
CA LEU A 3 -5.11 8.29 -35.32
C LEU A 3 -3.91 7.32 -35.41
N PHE A 4 -3.61 6.85 -36.63
CA PHE A 4 -2.44 6.01 -36.90
C PHE A 4 -1.12 6.73 -36.62
N GLY A 5 -0.98 8.00 -37.02
CA GLY A 5 0.20 8.81 -36.73
C GLY A 5 0.41 9.02 -35.23
N THR A 6 -0.65 9.27 -34.48
CA THR A 6 -0.62 9.40 -33.02
C THR A 6 -0.25 8.08 -32.34
N SER A 7 -0.84 6.97 -32.78
CA SER A 7 -0.49 5.63 -32.28
C SER A 7 0.98 5.30 -32.54
N PHE A 8 1.45 5.51 -33.77
CA PHE A 8 2.84 5.25 -34.17
C PHE A 8 3.84 6.12 -33.41
N TYR A 9 3.49 7.37 -33.11
CA TYR A 9 4.31 8.25 -32.28
C TYR A 9 4.55 7.65 -30.89
N TYR A 10 3.50 7.26 -30.17
CA TYR A 10 3.65 6.70 -28.83
C TYR A 10 4.30 5.31 -28.80
N ILE A 11 4.21 4.53 -29.88
CA ILE A 11 4.94 3.26 -30.00
C ILE A 11 6.43 3.49 -30.27
N SER A 12 6.76 4.50 -31.08
CA SER A 12 8.13 4.72 -31.56
C SER A 12 8.97 5.62 -30.64
N ASN A 13 8.33 6.30 -29.68
CA ASN A 13 9.00 7.21 -28.77
C ASN A 13 8.78 6.75 -27.34
N ASN A 14 9.81 6.86 -26.51
CA ASN A 14 9.73 6.57 -25.09
C ASN A 14 9.85 7.88 -24.30
N ARG A 15 9.06 7.99 -23.23
CA ARG A 15 9.20 9.06 -22.24
C ARG A 15 10.60 8.96 -21.59
N GLU A 16 11.27 10.10 -21.43
CA GLU A 16 12.51 10.17 -20.65
C GLU A 16 12.18 9.91 -19.17
N ILE A 17 12.61 8.76 -18.64
CA ILE A 17 12.37 8.37 -17.25
C ILE A 17 13.43 9.01 -16.35
N ASN A 18 12.99 9.77 -15.34
CA ASN A 18 13.90 10.34 -14.34
C ASN A 18 14.46 9.24 -13.42
N PRO A 19 15.73 9.34 -12.97
CA PRO A 19 16.31 8.34 -12.07
C PRO A 19 15.52 8.10 -10.78
N PHE A 20 14.85 9.12 -10.22
CA PHE A 20 13.98 8.95 -9.06
C PHE A 20 12.74 8.10 -9.39
N GLU A 21 12.12 8.32 -10.55
CA GLU A 21 10.98 7.54 -11.00
C GLU A 21 11.34 6.07 -11.09
N LYS A 22 12.49 5.74 -11.70
CA LYS A 22 12.97 4.36 -11.79
C LYS A 22 13.08 3.70 -10.43
N LYS A 23 13.62 4.40 -9.41
CA LYS A 23 13.73 3.85 -8.06
C LYS A 23 12.38 3.63 -7.39
N ILE A 24 11.44 4.54 -7.58
CA ILE A 24 10.09 4.39 -7.03
C ILE A 24 9.31 3.30 -7.79
N GLU A 25 9.47 3.17 -9.11
CA GLU A 25 8.89 2.06 -9.89
C GLU A 25 9.39 0.70 -9.39
N GLU A 26 10.70 0.55 -9.18
CA GLU A 26 11.30 -0.67 -8.59
C GLU A 26 10.68 -0.99 -7.21
N LEU A 27 10.42 0.04 -6.40
CA LEU A 27 9.76 -0.13 -5.11
C LEU A 27 8.32 -0.61 -5.27
N LEU A 28 7.54 0.02 -6.15
CA LEU A 28 6.14 -0.32 -6.37
C LEU A 28 5.97 -1.76 -6.82
N VAL A 29 6.83 -2.23 -7.72
CA VAL A 29 6.83 -3.63 -8.16
C VAL A 29 7.04 -4.55 -6.95
N ARG A 30 8.01 -4.25 -6.07
CA ARG A 30 8.27 -5.04 -4.87
C ARG A 30 7.11 -4.97 -3.87
N LEU A 31 6.54 -3.78 -3.64
CA LEU A 31 5.40 -3.59 -2.75
C LEU A 31 4.16 -4.35 -3.25
N ASP A 32 3.88 -4.31 -4.54
CA ASP A 32 2.77 -5.06 -5.16
C ASP A 32 2.97 -6.57 -5.00
N LEU A 33 4.19 -7.07 -5.21
CA LEU A 33 4.52 -8.48 -4.98
C LEU A 33 4.31 -8.89 -3.53
N TYR A 34 4.83 -8.12 -2.56
CA TYR A 34 4.61 -8.38 -1.14
C TYR A 34 3.12 -8.31 -0.77
N LYS A 35 2.37 -7.33 -1.30
CA LYS A 35 0.94 -7.16 -1.03
C LYS A 35 0.12 -8.33 -1.59
N LYS A 36 0.43 -8.78 -2.81
CA LYS A 36 -0.17 -9.97 -3.42
C LYS A 36 0.15 -11.22 -2.62
N GLN A 37 1.40 -11.43 -2.26
CA GLN A 37 1.82 -12.59 -1.45
C GLN A 37 1.09 -12.61 -0.11
N PHE A 38 1.06 -11.47 0.59
CA PHE A 38 0.38 -11.34 1.87
C PHE A 38 -1.11 -11.66 1.77
N ASN A 39 -1.79 -11.10 0.78
CA ASN A 39 -3.23 -11.31 0.58
C ASN A 39 -3.55 -12.75 0.17
N LEU A 40 -2.80 -13.34 -0.76
CA LEU A 40 -3.01 -14.72 -1.20
C LEU A 40 -2.81 -15.70 -0.05
N THR A 41 -1.70 -15.54 0.69
CA THR A 41 -1.39 -16.40 1.84
C THR A 41 -2.46 -16.24 2.92
N SER A 42 -2.76 -15.00 3.33
CA SER A 42 -3.79 -14.74 4.36
C SER A 42 -5.16 -15.33 3.95
N ASN A 43 -5.56 -15.18 2.69
CA ASN A 43 -6.83 -15.72 2.19
C ASN A 43 -6.83 -17.26 2.18
N SER A 44 -5.72 -17.90 1.82
CA SER A 44 -5.58 -19.36 1.88
C SER A 44 -5.75 -19.85 3.31
N TYR A 45 -5.05 -19.24 4.26
CA TYR A 45 -5.16 -19.60 5.67
C TYR A 45 -6.54 -19.35 6.26
N LEU A 46 -7.21 -18.25 5.90
CA LEU A 46 -8.59 -18.00 6.32
C LEU A 46 -9.56 -19.03 5.75
N LYS A 47 -9.31 -19.55 4.55
CA LYS A 47 -10.12 -20.62 3.94
C LYS A 47 -9.89 -21.95 4.67
N GLU A 48 -8.64 -22.29 4.95
CA GLU A 48 -8.29 -23.49 5.72
C GLU A 48 -8.89 -23.46 7.12
N TRP A 49 -8.81 -22.32 7.82
CA TRP A 49 -9.42 -22.13 9.13
C TRP A 49 -10.93 -22.41 9.12
N LYS A 50 -11.65 -21.85 8.14
CA LYS A 50 -13.09 -22.08 7.98
C LYS A 50 -13.40 -23.55 7.69
N ASN A 51 -12.61 -24.19 6.84
CA ASN A 51 -12.80 -25.59 6.48
C ASN A 51 -12.56 -26.51 7.70
N GLU A 52 -11.48 -26.31 8.44
CA GLU A 52 -11.15 -27.10 9.63
C GLU A 52 -12.24 -26.98 10.71
N LYS A 53 -12.82 -25.78 10.88
CA LYS A 53 -14.01 -25.57 11.73
C LYS A 53 -15.23 -26.33 11.26
N ILE A 54 -15.54 -26.27 9.96
CA ILE A 54 -16.69 -26.99 9.38
C ILE A 54 -16.51 -28.49 9.54
N GLU A 55 -15.30 -29.01 9.32
CA GLU A 55 -14.98 -30.42 9.52
C GLU A 55 -15.11 -30.84 10.98
N LEU A 56 -14.63 -30.01 11.93
CA LEU A 56 -14.81 -30.25 13.36
C LEU A 56 -16.30 -30.28 13.73
N ASP A 57 -17.09 -29.28 13.32
CA ASP A 57 -18.52 -29.21 13.62
C ASP A 57 -19.28 -30.44 13.06
N LYS A 58 -18.91 -30.89 11.85
CA LYS A 58 -19.46 -32.12 11.26
C LYS A 58 -19.10 -33.35 12.08
N ASN A 59 -17.83 -33.49 12.46
CA ASN A 59 -17.35 -34.63 13.25
C ASN A 59 -18.01 -34.68 14.63
N ILE A 60 -18.12 -33.54 15.31
CA ILE A 60 -18.78 -33.44 16.62
C ILE A 60 -20.27 -33.78 16.49
N LYS A 61 -20.96 -33.28 15.46
CA LYS A 61 -22.37 -33.64 15.22
C LYS A 61 -22.55 -35.14 15.03
N ASP A 62 -21.70 -35.78 14.22
CA ASP A 62 -21.75 -37.23 13.98
C ASP A 62 -21.46 -38.03 15.26
N GLN A 63 -20.55 -37.54 16.12
CA GLN A 63 -20.26 -38.13 17.43
C GLN A 63 -21.44 -37.98 18.40
N LYS A 64 -22.04 -36.78 18.49
CA LYS A 64 -23.22 -36.51 19.33
C LYS A 64 -24.39 -37.43 18.97
N VAL A 65 -24.69 -37.61 17.68
CA VAL A 65 -25.76 -38.53 17.24
C VAL A 65 -25.51 -39.97 17.72
N LYS A 66 -24.26 -40.45 17.67
CA LYS A 66 -23.90 -41.79 18.16
C LYS A 66 -24.00 -41.88 19.68
N ALA A 67 -23.50 -40.87 20.39
CA ALA A 67 -23.52 -40.81 21.84
C ALA A 67 -24.95 -40.69 22.39
N GLU A 68 -25.83 -39.88 21.78
CA GLU A 68 -27.25 -39.79 22.13
C GLU A 68 -27.99 -41.11 21.94
N LYS A 69 -27.64 -41.89 20.90
CA LYS A 69 -28.21 -43.22 20.70
C LYS A 69 -27.79 -44.14 21.84
N LEU A 70 -26.49 -44.18 22.17
CA LEU A 70 -25.95 -44.99 23.26
C LEU A 70 -26.52 -44.57 24.62
N TYR A 71 -26.67 -43.26 24.86
CA TYR A 71 -27.31 -42.71 26.05
C TYR A 71 -28.71 -43.28 26.25
N LYS A 72 -29.55 -43.25 25.20
CA LYS A 72 -30.92 -43.79 25.25
C LYS A 72 -30.92 -45.29 25.53
N GLU A 73 -30.02 -46.04 24.88
CA GLU A 73 -29.89 -47.50 25.09
C GLU A 73 -29.50 -47.82 26.55
N VAL A 74 -28.50 -47.12 27.10
CA VAL A 74 -28.05 -47.31 28.48
C VAL A 74 -29.13 -46.88 29.46
N TYR A 75 -29.71 -45.68 29.27
CA TYR A 75 -30.74 -45.13 30.17
C TYR A 75 -31.95 -46.05 30.30
N GLU A 76 -32.47 -46.60 29.19
CA GLU A 76 -33.59 -47.54 29.25
C GLU A 76 -33.22 -48.85 29.96
N SER A 77 -31.95 -49.26 29.95
CA SER A 77 -31.49 -50.48 30.63
C SER A 77 -31.34 -50.34 32.15
N VAL A 78 -31.08 -49.13 32.66
CA VAL A 78 -30.92 -48.82 34.10
C VAL A 78 -32.10 -48.01 34.66
N LYS A 79 -33.20 -47.94 33.90
CA LYS A 79 -34.37 -47.11 34.22
C LYS A 79 -35.02 -47.56 35.52
N GLY A 80 -34.98 -46.69 36.53
CA GLY A 80 -35.49 -46.96 37.89
C GLY A 80 -34.40 -47.04 38.96
N GLU A 81 -33.12 -47.01 38.57
CA GLU A 81 -32.01 -46.84 39.51
C GLU A 81 -31.87 -45.37 39.97
N GLU A 82 -31.38 -45.17 41.20
CA GLU A 82 -31.21 -43.86 41.84
C GLU A 82 -30.30 -42.90 41.04
N TYR A 83 -29.45 -43.44 40.15
CA TYR A 83 -28.47 -42.67 39.35
C TYR A 83 -28.51 -42.98 37.84
N ALA A 84 -29.68 -43.39 37.32
CA ALA A 84 -29.85 -43.81 35.92
C ALA A 84 -29.36 -42.78 34.89
N GLU A 85 -29.65 -41.49 35.11
CA GLU A 85 -29.22 -40.39 34.22
C GLU A 85 -27.70 -40.20 34.22
N SER A 86 -27.08 -40.15 35.40
CA SER A 86 -25.62 -39.98 35.53
C SER A 86 -24.86 -41.17 34.95
N LEU A 87 -25.36 -42.40 35.14
CA LEU A 87 -24.79 -43.59 34.54
C LEU A 87 -24.88 -43.53 33.01
N ALA A 88 -26.02 -43.13 32.46
CA ALA A 88 -26.20 -43.02 31.01
C ALA A 88 -25.32 -41.90 30.39
N LEU A 89 -25.19 -40.75 31.06
CA LEU A 89 -24.32 -39.65 30.63
C LEU A 89 -22.85 -40.08 30.59
N ASN A 90 -22.38 -40.73 31.65
CA ASN A 90 -20.99 -41.21 31.73
C ASN A 90 -20.71 -42.28 30.67
N ASN A 91 -21.57 -43.29 30.54
CA ASN A 91 -21.38 -44.38 29.57
C ASN A 91 -21.49 -43.91 28.11
N SER A 92 -22.29 -42.89 27.83
CA SER A 92 -22.43 -42.34 26.48
C SER A 92 -21.29 -41.41 26.07
N GLY A 93 -20.53 -40.87 27.03
CA GLY A 93 -19.48 -39.88 26.79
C GLY A 93 -20.01 -38.53 26.28
N LEU A 94 -21.30 -38.24 26.45
CA LEU A 94 -21.93 -37.01 25.95
C LEU A 94 -21.27 -35.74 26.51
N GLU A 95 -20.98 -35.71 27.82
CA GLU A 95 -20.31 -34.58 28.47
C GLU A 95 -18.86 -34.39 27.97
N GLU A 96 -18.14 -35.49 27.72
CA GLU A 96 -16.77 -35.44 27.19
C GLU A 96 -16.73 -34.84 25.79
N ILE A 97 -17.74 -35.11 24.96
CA ILE A 97 -17.83 -34.56 23.59
C ILE A 97 -17.99 -33.04 23.64
N ASP A 98 -18.82 -32.51 24.53
CA ASP A 98 -19.02 -31.05 24.68
C ASP A 98 -17.74 -30.36 25.17
N TYR A 99 -17.06 -30.95 26.15
CA TYR A 99 -15.79 -30.45 26.65
C TYR A 99 -14.70 -30.45 25.55
N HIS A 100 -14.55 -31.56 24.84
CA HIS A 100 -13.59 -31.66 23.73
C HIS A 100 -13.94 -30.80 22.52
N GLU A 101 -15.23 -30.53 22.27
CA GLU A 101 -15.65 -29.56 21.25
C GLU A 101 -15.07 -28.18 21.55
N TYR A 102 -15.25 -27.71 22.78
CA TYR A 102 -14.74 -26.41 23.21
C TYR A 102 -13.21 -26.32 23.11
N GLU A 103 -12.50 -27.30 23.67
CA GLU A 103 -11.02 -27.33 23.61
C GLU A 103 -10.49 -27.32 22.17
N ARG A 104 -11.06 -28.14 21.29
CA ARG A 104 -10.62 -28.20 19.88
C ARG A 104 -10.92 -26.92 19.11
N LYS A 105 -12.05 -26.26 19.40
CA LYS A 105 -12.36 -24.95 18.80
C LYS A 105 -11.35 -23.89 19.22
N GLU A 106 -10.99 -23.85 20.49
CA GLU A 106 -9.96 -22.95 21.01
C GLU A 106 -8.58 -23.27 20.42
N GLU A 107 -8.21 -24.54 20.29
CA GLU A 107 -6.95 -24.97 19.68
C GLU A 107 -6.83 -24.53 18.22
N ILE A 108 -7.88 -24.77 17.42
CA ILE A 108 -7.96 -24.32 16.03
C ILE A 108 -7.82 -22.79 15.99
N ASP A 109 -8.57 -22.06 16.82
CA ASP A 109 -8.52 -20.59 16.81
C ASP A 109 -7.16 -20.04 17.23
N GLY A 110 -6.52 -20.64 18.23
CA GLY A 110 -5.16 -20.31 18.65
C GLY A 110 -4.17 -20.48 17.50
N LYS A 111 -4.15 -21.66 16.87
CA LYS A 111 -3.28 -22.00 15.74
C LYS A 111 -3.35 -20.96 14.61
N TYR A 112 -4.54 -20.59 14.16
CA TYR A 112 -4.69 -19.65 13.04
C TYR A 112 -4.45 -18.19 13.43
N LYS A 113 -4.78 -17.79 14.66
CA LYS A 113 -4.44 -16.46 15.18
C LYS A 113 -2.93 -16.28 15.31
N ASP A 114 -2.23 -17.29 15.85
CA ASP A 114 -0.77 -17.26 16.01
C ASP A 114 -0.08 -17.28 14.64
N PHE A 115 -0.59 -18.06 13.68
CA PHE A 115 -0.10 -18.00 12.31
C PHE A 115 -0.18 -16.57 11.73
N LEU A 116 -1.35 -15.92 11.84
CA LEU A 116 -1.53 -14.56 11.33
C LEU A 116 -0.55 -13.58 12.00
N ASP A 117 -0.38 -13.68 13.31
CA ASP A 117 0.55 -12.85 14.08
C ASP A 117 1.99 -13.00 13.57
N PHE A 118 2.50 -14.23 13.51
CA PHE A 118 3.86 -14.50 13.05
C PHE A 118 4.08 -14.08 11.60
N TYR A 119 3.14 -14.41 10.72
CA TYR A 119 3.23 -14.06 9.31
C TYR A 119 3.19 -12.54 9.10
N ALA A 120 2.27 -11.84 9.76
CA ALA A 120 2.18 -10.39 9.70
C ALA A 120 3.46 -9.71 10.21
N LYS A 121 4.05 -10.19 11.32
CA LYS A 121 5.33 -9.69 11.84
C LYS A 121 6.49 -9.89 10.85
N SER A 122 6.55 -11.04 10.20
CA SER A 122 7.54 -11.32 9.15
C SER A 122 7.41 -10.34 7.97
N ILE A 123 6.17 -10.10 7.52
CA ILE A 123 5.89 -9.14 6.45
C ILE A 123 6.24 -7.71 6.90
N LEU A 124 5.88 -7.30 8.11
CA LEU A 124 6.23 -5.98 8.67
C LEU A 124 7.73 -5.72 8.63
N THR A 125 8.54 -6.68 9.10
CA THR A 125 10.00 -6.58 9.07
C THR A 125 10.53 -6.46 7.64
N SER A 126 9.96 -7.23 6.71
CA SER A 126 10.35 -7.21 5.29
C SER A 126 10.01 -5.86 4.63
N LEU A 127 8.80 -5.34 4.87
CA LEU A 127 8.36 -4.05 4.34
C LEU A 127 9.18 -2.89 4.88
N TYR A 128 9.49 -2.91 6.17
CA TYR A 128 10.30 -1.86 6.77
C TYR A 128 11.74 -1.89 6.23
N SER A 129 12.33 -3.08 6.07
CA SER A 129 13.66 -3.24 5.48
C SER A 129 13.70 -2.75 4.02
N LEU A 130 12.64 -3.05 3.24
CA LEU A 130 12.47 -2.55 1.89
C LEU A 130 12.40 -1.01 1.87
N ASN A 131 11.63 -0.42 2.78
CA ASN A 131 11.51 1.02 2.91
C ASN A 131 12.85 1.70 3.23
N GLU A 132 13.57 1.20 4.23
CA GLU A 132 14.89 1.77 4.61
C GLU A 132 15.88 1.70 3.45
N ASN A 133 16.00 0.54 2.81
CA ASN A 133 16.91 0.36 1.69
C ASN A 133 16.56 1.30 0.53
N LYS A 134 15.28 1.39 0.16
CA LYS A 134 14.87 2.21 -0.98
C LYS A 134 14.99 3.70 -0.71
N LEU A 135 14.69 4.15 0.50
CA LEU A 135 14.85 5.55 0.88
C LEU A 135 16.32 5.96 0.82
N ASN A 136 17.22 5.08 1.27
CA ASN A 136 18.66 5.31 1.13
C ASN A 136 19.11 5.36 -0.34
N GLU A 137 18.63 4.45 -1.20
CA GLU A 137 18.91 4.50 -2.65
C GLU A 137 18.44 5.82 -3.29
N ILE A 138 17.29 6.34 -2.87
CA ILE A 138 16.79 7.64 -3.35
C ILE A 138 17.68 8.78 -2.87
N CYS A 139 18.17 8.73 -1.64
CA CYS A 139 19.13 9.72 -1.14
C CYS A 139 20.45 9.68 -1.92
N GLU A 140 20.93 8.48 -2.31
CA GLU A 140 22.13 8.33 -3.16
C GLU A 140 21.89 8.93 -4.55
N VAL A 141 20.77 8.59 -5.20
CA VAL A 141 20.37 9.17 -6.50
C VAL A 141 20.26 10.70 -6.41
N GLY A 142 19.68 11.22 -5.34
CA GLY A 142 19.58 12.66 -5.12
C GLY A 142 20.94 13.31 -4.93
N SER A 143 21.87 12.65 -4.23
CA SER A 143 23.24 13.12 -4.11
C SER A 143 23.89 13.34 -5.47
N ASP A 144 23.74 12.36 -6.37
CA ASP A 144 24.33 12.42 -7.72
C ASP A 144 23.66 13.51 -8.57
N ILE A 145 22.33 13.56 -8.59
CA ILE A 145 21.55 14.53 -9.37
C ILE A 145 21.85 15.97 -8.95
N PHE A 146 21.97 16.22 -7.64
CA PHE A 146 22.20 17.56 -7.10
C PHE A 146 23.69 17.87 -6.89
N GLY A 147 24.60 17.00 -7.36
CA GLY A 147 26.05 17.22 -7.30
C GLY A 147 26.59 17.36 -5.87
N LYS A 148 25.99 16.66 -4.90
CA LYS A 148 26.35 16.76 -3.48
C LYS A 148 27.56 15.88 -3.19
N LYS A 149 28.58 16.45 -2.53
CA LYS A 149 29.80 15.74 -2.12
C LYS A 149 29.58 14.80 -0.94
N ILE A 150 28.69 15.20 -0.03
CA ILE A 150 28.30 14.37 1.11
C ILE A 150 27.37 13.29 0.57
N LYS A 151 27.63 12.04 0.94
CA LYS A 151 26.82 10.88 0.58
C LYS A 151 26.01 10.41 1.79
N PRO A 152 24.86 9.73 1.57
CA PRO A 152 24.05 9.16 2.65
C PRO A 152 24.86 8.31 3.63
N HIS A 153 25.76 7.45 3.13
CA HIS A 153 26.61 6.61 3.97
C HIS A 153 27.65 7.36 4.82
N HIS A 154 27.85 8.67 4.61
CA HIS A 154 28.66 9.50 5.50
C HIS A 154 27.92 9.90 6.78
N PHE A 155 26.59 9.74 6.84
CA PHE A 155 25.81 9.92 8.06
C PHE A 155 25.90 8.64 8.90
N ASN A 156 26.74 8.66 9.94
CA ASN A 156 26.92 7.54 10.87
C ASN A 156 25.79 7.48 11.92
N GLU A 157 24.55 7.39 11.48
CA GLU A 157 23.41 7.17 12.38
C GLU A 157 22.99 5.68 12.35
N ARG A 158 22.75 5.10 13.54
CA ARG A 158 22.14 3.76 13.64
C ARG A 158 20.70 3.72 13.15
N ASP A 159 20.08 4.89 13.04
CA ASP A 159 18.68 5.08 12.68
C ASP A 159 18.59 5.50 11.21
N TYR A 160 18.57 4.51 10.30
CA TYR A 160 18.58 4.74 8.85
C TYR A 160 17.43 5.60 8.36
N LEU A 161 16.24 5.44 8.95
CA LEU A 161 15.07 6.26 8.62
C LEU A 161 15.32 7.73 8.97
N LYS A 162 15.79 8.00 10.20
CA LYS A 162 16.09 9.39 10.62
C LYS A 162 17.20 9.97 9.76
N SER A 163 18.29 9.22 9.59
CA SER A 163 19.43 9.59 8.76
C SER A 163 19.02 10.01 7.35
N SER A 164 18.15 9.24 6.72
CA SER A 164 17.68 9.52 5.36
C SER A 164 16.83 10.79 5.31
N PHE A 165 15.95 11.00 6.29
CA PHE A 165 15.16 12.23 6.38
C PHE A 165 16.03 13.46 6.63
N THR A 166 16.98 13.37 7.55
CA THR A 166 17.95 14.43 7.81
C THR A 166 18.80 14.72 6.57
N TYR A 167 19.14 13.71 5.78
CA TYR A 167 19.86 13.88 4.52
C TYR A 167 19.01 14.61 3.47
N LEU A 168 17.73 14.23 3.30
CA LEU A 168 16.78 14.91 2.41
C LEU A 168 16.68 16.40 2.77
N GLU A 169 16.54 16.71 4.05
CA GLU A 169 16.37 18.09 4.53
C GLU A 169 17.67 18.90 4.45
N LEU A 170 18.76 18.42 5.06
CA LEU A 170 19.97 19.23 5.25
C LEU A 170 20.91 19.21 4.05
N VAL A 171 20.99 18.08 3.32
CA VAL A 171 21.95 17.94 2.20
C VAL A 171 21.28 18.21 0.88
N LEU A 172 20.10 17.62 0.65
CA LEU A 172 19.35 17.83 -0.58
C LEU A 172 18.49 19.10 -0.54
N GLU A 173 18.33 19.74 0.63
CA GLU A 173 17.55 20.96 0.82
C GLU A 173 16.12 20.81 0.28
N ILE A 174 15.52 19.67 0.63
CA ILE A 174 14.14 19.33 0.32
C ILE A 174 13.28 19.70 1.53
N SER A 175 12.18 20.43 1.31
CA SER A 175 11.24 20.74 2.39
C SER A 175 10.52 19.47 2.83
N THR A 176 10.71 19.07 4.09
CA THR A 176 10.15 17.83 4.66
C THR A 176 8.84 18.03 5.41
N HIS A 177 8.33 19.27 5.54
CA HIS A 177 7.09 19.58 6.26
C HIS A 177 5.90 18.68 5.85
N ASN A 178 5.73 18.44 4.54
CA ASN A 178 4.64 17.61 4.03
C ASN A 178 4.88 16.09 4.27
N LEU A 179 6.11 15.71 4.60
CA LEU A 179 6.53 14.34 4.87
C LEU A 179 6.45 13.98 6.37
N ASP A 180 6.46 14.97 7.27
CA ASP A 180 6.46 14.78 8.72
C ASP A 180 5.32 13.86 9.25
N PRO A 181 4.07 13.97 8.76
CA PRO A 181 3.01 13.07 9.22
C PRO A 181 3.30 11.60 8.88
N TYR A 182 3.93 11.33 7.74
CA TYR A 182 4.32 9.98 7.34
C TYR A 182 5.54 9.51 8.12
N PHE A 183 6.52 10.39 8.33
CA PHE A 183 7.71 10.10 9.12
C PHE A 183 7.37 9.63 10.52
N ASN A 184 6.48 10.34 11.21
CA ASN A 184 6.07 10.00 12.58
C ASN A 184 5.43 8.61 12.65
N LYS A 185 4.57 8.27 11.68
CA LYS A 185 4.00 6.92 11.58
C LYS A 185 5.06 5.86 11.25
N LEU A 186 5.98 6.14 10.32
CA LEU A 186 7.09 5.24 10.00
C LEU A 186 8.03 5.03 11.21
N LYS A 187 8.16 6.02 12.10
CA LYS A 187 8.87 5.90 13.38
C LYS A 187 8.17 4.97 14.36
N GLU A 188 6.85 5.01 14.43
CA GLU A 188 6.08 4.03 15.20
C GLU A 188 6.29 2.62 14.64
N ILE A 189 6.24 2.45 13.31
CA ILE A 189 6.51 1.16 12.68
C ILE A 189 7.94 0.68 12.96
N GLN A 190 8.94 1.57 12.91
CA GLN A 190 10.32 1.26 13.30
C GLN A 190 10.39 0.76 14.75
N PHE A 191 9.72 1.44 15.68
CA PHE A 191 9.67 1.07 17.08
C PHE A 191 9.09 -0.34 17.25
N LEU A 192 7.96 -0.64 16.60
CA LEU A 192 7.35 -1.97 16.63
C LEU A 192 8.29 -3.02 16.05
N ARG A 193 8.84 -2.77 14.85
CA ARG A 193 9.76 -3.69 14.15
C ARG A 193 10.97 -4.04 15.01
N ASN A 194 11.59 -3.04 15.65
CA ASN A 194 12.79 -3.25 16.45
C ASN A 194 12.50 -4.18 17.63
N LYS A 195 11.39 -3.97 18.33
CA LYS A 195 10.97 -4.85 19.45
C LYS A 195 10.55 -6.24 18.98
N ILE A 196 9.90 -6.35 17.82
CA ILE A 196 9.57 -7.64 17.20
C ILE A 196 10.84 -8.46 16.93
N VAL A 197 11.86 -7.84 16.33
CA VAL A 197 13.10 -8.52 15.92
C VAL A 197 14.04 -8.79 17.10
N HIS A 198 14.17 -7.86 18.04
CA HIS A 198 15.22 -7.93 19.07
C HIS A 198 14.71 -8.39 20.45
N GLU A 199 13.41 -8.26 20.73
CA GLU A 199 12.84 -8.54 22.05
C GLU A 199 11.69 -9.56 21.98
N ASN A 200 11.62 -10.35 20.90
CA ASN A 200 10.57 -11.33 20.65
C ASN A 200 9.17 -10.73 20.82
N SER A 201 8.97 -9.50 20.34
CA SER A 201 7.70 -8.76 20.44
C SER A 201 7.21 -8.49 21.87
N LYS A 202 8.10 -8.53 22.88
CA LYS A 202 7.77 -8.09 24.24
C LYS A 202 8.01 -6.60 24.38
N PHE A 203 7.03 -5.91 24.95
CA PHE A 203 7.05 -4.47 25.19
C PHE A 203 6.82 -4.19 26.67
N GLN A 204 7.62 -3.29 27.21
CA GLN A 204 7.48 -2.78 28.59
C GLN A 204 7.20 -1.27 28.62
N ASP A 205 7.28 -0.60 27.47
CA ASP A 205 7.19 0.85 27.33
C ASP A 205 5.73 1.34 27.26
N GLU A 206 5.37 2.42 27.96
CA GLU A 206 4.02 3.02 27.88
C GLU A 206 3.61 3.43 26.46
N LYS A 207 4.60 3.77 25.62
CA LYS A 207 4.40 4.11 24.20
C LYS A 207 3.65 3.02 23.43
N ILE A 208 3.84 1.74 23.77
CA ILE A 208 3.13 0.65 23.07
C ILE A 208 1.62 0.70 23.33
N LYS A 209 1.19 1.13 24.52
CA LYS A 209 -0.22 1.18 24.88
C LYS A 209 -0.95 2.24 24.05
N GLU A 210 -0.31 3.38 23.83
CA GLU A 210 -0.81 4.43 22.94
C GLU A 210 -0.97 3.90 21.50
N ILE A 211 0.07 3.28 20.94
CA ILE A 211 0.03 2.71 19.58
C ILE A 211 -1.09 1.68 19.47
N VAL A 212 -1.22 0.77 20.43
CA VAL A 212 -2.27 -0.27 20.43
C VAL A 212 -3.67 0.34 20.57
N SER A 213 -3.85 1.36 21.41
CA SER A 213 -5.14 2.05 21.57
C SER A 213 -5.64 2.70 20.27
N GLN A 214 -4.71 3.18 19.44
CA GLN A 214 -5.02 3.82 18.16
C GLN A 214 -5.21 2.79 17.02
N ASN A 215 -4.80 1.54 17.23
CA ASN A 215 -4.75 0.50 16.22
C ASN A 215 -5.51 -0.76 16.67
N PRO A 216 -6.82 -0.91 16.34
CA PRO A 216 -7.66 -2.04 16.76
C PRO A 216 -7.32 -3.38 16.06
N SER A 217 -6.23 -3.40 15.30
CA SER A 217 -5.65 -4.57 14.65
C SER A 217 -4.46 -5.13 15.44
N LEU A 218 -4.08 -4.46 16.53
CA LEU A 218 -3.03 -4.87 17.46
C LEU A 218 -3.66 -5.21 18.82
N GLN A 219 -3.00 -6.11 19.55
CA GLN A 219 -3.38 -6.48 20.91
C GLN A 219 -2.13 -6.64 21.76
N LEU A 220 -2.10 -6.04 22.95
CA LEU A 220 -1.04 -6.25 23.92
C LEU A 220 -1.52 -7.18 25.03
N GLU A 221 -0.80 -8.26 25.29
CA GLU A 221 -1.09 -9.16 26.40
C GLU A 221 -0.62 -8.54 27.73
N ASN A 222 -1.56 -8.26 28.64
CA ASN A 222 -1.27 -7.57 29.91
C ASN A 222 -0.29 -8.32 30.82
N SER A 223 -0.30 -9.65 30.78
CA SER A 223 0.54 -10.49 31.66
C SER A 223 1.98 -10.64 31.16
N THR A 224 2.18 -10.66 29.84
CA THR A 224 3.47 -10.98 29.22
C THR A 224 4.12 -9.77 28.55
N GLY A 225 3.36 -8.70 28.30
CA GLY A 225 3.76 -7.58 27.45
C GLY A 225 3.92 -7.96 25.98
N TYR A 226 3.44 -9.14 25.56
CA TYR A 226 3.59 -9.61 24.19
C TYR A 226 2.58 -8.92 23.26
N LEU A 227 3.09 -8.34 22.17
CA LEU A 227 2.26 -7.73 21.13
C LEU A 227 1.82 -8.77 20.11
N LYS A 228 0.53 -8.82 19.80
CA LYS A 228 -0.07 -9.62 18.72
C LYS A 228 -0.65 -8.73 17.63
N ILE A 229 -0.45 -9.11 16.38
CA ILE A 229 -1.15 -8.57 15.22
C ILE A 229 -2.36 -9.47 14.94
N ILE A 230 -3.55 -9.00 15.33
CA ILE A 230 -4.78 -9.81 15.33
C ILE A 230 -5.62 -9.65 14.05
N LYS A 231 -5.29 -8.67 13.19
CA LYS A 231 -6.00 -8.42 11.93
C LYS A 231 -5.03 -8.06 10.82
N SER A 232 -5.26 -8.63 9.63
CA SER A 232 -4.48 -8.34 8.41
C SER A 232 -4.55 -6.88 7.98
N LYS A 233 -5.58 -6.15 8.42
CA LYS A 233 -5.74 -4.71 8.18
C LYS A 233 -4.49 -3.92 8.57
N PHE A 234 -3.82 -4.25 9.68
CA PHE A 234 -2.61 -3.53 10.11
C PHE A 234 -1.52 -3.51 9.03
N ILE A 235 -1.25 -4.67 8.42
CA ILE A 235 -0.22 -4.78 7.37
C ILE A 235 -0.65 -4.07 6.09
N ASN A 236 -1.94 -4.14 5.73
CA ASN A 236 -2.48 -3.37 4.62
C ASN A 236 -2.34 -1.85 4.84
N ASP A 237 -2.60 -1.37 6.05
CA ASP A 237 -2.42 0.04 6.41
C ASP A 237 -0.93 0.45 6.29
N VAL A 238 0.02 -0.46 6.58
CA VAL A 238 1.47 -0.22 6.37
C VAL A 238 1.85 -0.15 4.89
N PHE A 239 1.30 -1.02 4.03
CA PHE A 239 1.51 -0.91 2.57
C PHE A 239 1.04 0.44 2.04
N ASP A 240 -0.13 0.88 2.51
CA ASP A 240 -0.74 2.12 2.08
C ASP A 240 0.04 3.33 2.61
N LEU A 241 0.55 3.27 3.85
CA LEU A 241 1.43 4.28 4.45
C LEU A 241 2.72 4.46 3.64
N ILE A 242 3.40 3.35 3.28
CA ILE A 242 4.62 3.42 2.48
C ILE A 242 4.30 4.02 1.10
N SER A 243 3.20 3.59 0.47
CA SER A 243 2.79 4.11 -0.84
C SER A 243 2.51 5.62 -0.79
N ASP A 244 1.78 6.10 0.21
CA ASP A 244 1.50 7.53 0.38
C ASP A 244 2.79 8.34 0.61
N PHE A 245 3.69 7.81 1.44
CA PHE A 245 4.96 8.47 1.71
C PHE A 245 5.78 8.68 0.44
N TYR A 246 5.93 7.65 -0.40
CA TYR A 246 6.70 7.76 -1.64
C TYR A 246 5.99 8.61 -2.70
N GLU A 247 4.66 8.67 -2.68
CA GLU A 247 3.90 9.57 -3.55
C GLU A 247 4.17 11.04 -3.18
N GLU A 248 4.14 11.39 -1.90
CA GLU A 248 4.46 12.77 -1.48
C GLU A 248 5.95 13.09 -1.65
N LEU A 249 6.83 12.10 -1.45
CA LEU A 249 8.27 12.25 -1.68
C LEU A 249 8.56 12.58 -3.15
N ILE A 250 7.91 11.93 -4.11
CA ILE A 250 8.16 12.22 -5.53
C ILE A 250 7.69 13.62 -5.92
N TRP A 251 6.57 14.10 -5.38
CA TRP A 251 6.13 15.49 -5.58
C TRP A 251 7.17 16.49 -5.08
N THR A 252 7.72 16.22 -3.89
CA THR A 252 8.69 17.12 -3.25
C THR A 252 10.04 17.10 -3.98
N LEU A 253 10.50 15.92 -4.41
CA LEU A 253 11.70 15.75 -5.23
C LEU A 253 11.55 16.43 -6.58
N ASP A 254 10.42 16.24 -7.25
CA ASP A 254 10.21 16.83 -8.58
C ASP A 254 10.17 18.36 -8.49
N LYS A 255 9.52 18.92 -7.46
CA LYS A 255 9.55 20.35 -7.18
C LYS A 255 10.98 20.87 -7.02
N LYS A 256 11.86 20.15 -6.29
CA LYS A 256 13.28 20.52 -6.14
C LYS A 256 14.03 20.46 -7.48
N GLN A 257 13.63 19.58 -8.39
CA GLN A 257 14.16 19.48 -9.75
C GLN A 257 13.50 20.45 -10.75
N ASN A 258 12.75 21.45 -10.29
CA ASN A 258 11.99 22.35 -11.14
C ASN A 258 11.03 21.59 -12.08
N TYR A 259 10.34 20.61 -11.51
CA TYR A 259 9.30 19.78 -12.12
C TYR A 259 9.76 19.00 -13.36
N LYS A 260 10.97 18.44 -13.31
CA LYS A 260 11.58 17.71 -14.45
C LYS A 260 10.74 16.50 -14.87
N ILE A 261 10.20 15.73 -13.93
CA ILE A 261 9.37 14.55 -14.20
C ILE A 261 8.08 14.95 -14.90
N ILE A 262 7.36 15.94 -14.35
CA ILE A 262 6.14 16.45 -14.97
C ILE A 262 6.44 17.00 -16.36
N LYS A 263 7.54 17.74 -16.54
CA LYS A 263 7.98 18.24 -17.85
C LYS A 263 8.24 17.12 -18.84
N ASN A 264 8.91 16.04 -18.42
CA ASN A 264 9.15 14.87 -19.28
C ASN A 264 7.83 14.21 -19.71
N GLY A 265 6.85 14.13 -18.79
CA GLY A 265 5.49 13.67 -19.10
C GLY A 265 4.77 14.55 -20.12
N LEU A 266 4.75 15.87 -19.91
CA LEU A 266 4.14 16.82 -20.85
C LEU A 266 4.83 16.80 -22.23
N LYS A 267 6.16 16.76 -22.26
CA LYS A 267 6.93 16.68 -23.52
C LYS A 267 6.61 15.41 -24.29
N TYR A 268 6.57 14.27 -23.60
CA TYR A 268 6.19 13.01 -24.22
C TYR A 268 4.78 13.08 -24.81
N TRP A 269 3.81 13.59 -24.04
CA TRP A 269 2.41 13.62 -24.43
C TRP A 269 2.10 14.62 -25.54
N PHE A 270 2.55 15.86 -25.41
CA PHE A 270 2.38 16.87 -26.46
C PHE A 270 3.32 16.69 -27.65
N GLY A 271 4.30 15.77 -27.55
CA GLY A 271 5.27 15.53 -28.59
C GLY A 271 4.67 15.01 -29.92
N VAL A 272 3.41 14.57 -29.89
CA VAL A 272 2.64 14.26 -31.10
C VAL A 272 2.35 15.50 -31.95
N LEU A 273 2.13 16.67 -31.31
CA LEU A 273 1.93 17.95 -32.00
C LEU A 273 3.21 18.40 -32.69
N ASP A 274 4.32 18.32 -31.96
CA ASP A 274 5.67 18.69 -32.39
C ASP A 274 6.69 17.86 -31.61
N ARG A 275 7.73 17.32 -32.25
CA ARG A 275 8.76 16.56 -31.53
C ARG A 275 9.65 17.46 -30.67
N GLU A 276 9.72 18.75 -31.00
CA GLU A 276 10.50 19.75 -30.29
C GLU A 276 9.59 20.61 -29.40
N ILE A 277 9.06 20.00 -28.34
CA ILE A 277 8.26 20.68 -27.31
C ILE A 277 9.19 21.20 -26.21
N ASP A 278 9.09 22.49 -25.93
CA ASP A 278 9.72 23.09 -24.76
C ASP A 278 8.68 23.59 -23.75
N ILE A 279 8.94 23.36 -22.46
CA ILE A 279 8.05 23.76 -21.37
C ILE A 279 8.67 24.96 -20.67
N GLU A 280 8.29 26.17 -21.08
CA GLU A 280 8.90 27.42 -20.64
C GLU A 280 8.57 27.74 -19.18
N LYS A 281 7.30 27.53 -18.81
CA LYS A 281 6.82 27.75 -17.44
C LYS A 281 6.02 26.55 -16.97
N LEU A 282 6.21 26.21 -15.71
CA LEU A 282 5.41 25.21 -15.03
C LEU A 282 5.30 25.59 -13.57
N ASP A 283 4.07 25.66 -13.09
CA ASP A 283 3.76 25.79 -11.67
C ASP A 283 2.79 24.70 -11.23
N CYS A 284 2.90 24.31 -9.96
CA CYS A 284 2.06 23.27 -9.38
C CYS A 284 1.46 23.78 -8.06
N GLU A 285 0.14 23.93 -8.06
CA GLU A 285 -0.63 24.36 -6.89
C GLU A 285 -1.38 23.19 -6.26
N GLU A 286 -1.46 23.20 -4.92
CA GLU A 286 -2.36 22.31 -4.20
C GLU A 286 -3.78 22.84 -4.25
N ILE A 287 -4.73 21.95 -4.56
CA ILE A 287 -6.14 22.27 -4.61
C ILE A 287 -6.94 21.29 -3.75
N LYS A 288 -8.21 21.61 -3.48
CA LYS A 288 -9.08 20.72 -2.73
C LYS A 288 -9.10 19.32 -3.39
N LYS A 289 -8.60 18.32 -2.66
CA LYS A 289 -8.50 16.90 -3.06
C LYS A 289 -7.59 16.64 -4.27
N GLY A 290 -6.59 17.47 -4.55
CA GLY A 290 -5.77 17.27 -5.73
C GLY A 290 -4.64 18.27 -5.93
N LYS A 291 -4.08 18.27 -7.14
CA LYS A 291 -3.09 19.25 -7.58
C LYS A 291 -3.48 19.82 -8.95
N ARG A 292 -3.07 21.07 -9.19
CA ARG A 292 -3.25 21.78 -10.46
C ARG A 292 -1.88 22.13 -11.00
N ILE A 293 -1.62 21.75 -12.24
CA ILE A 293 -0.38 22.02 -12.94
C ILE A 293 -0.70 23.03 -14.04
N ASP A 294 -0.22 24.25 -13.89
CA ASP A 294 -0.30 25.29 -14.91
C ASP A 294 1.01 25.29 -15.71
N PHE A 295 0.92 25.30 -17.03
CA PHE A 295 2.10 25.20 -17.88
C PHE A 295 2.00 26.08 -19.14
N GLU A 296 3.16 26.47 -19.66
CA GLU A 296 3.32 27.20 -20.91
C GLU A 296 4.27 26.43 -21.81
N ILE A 297 3.79 26.09 -23.01
CA ILE A 297 4.51 25.29 -23.99
C ILE A 297 4.89 26.18 -25.16
N ASN A 298 6.09 25.98 -25.67
CA ASN A 298 6.55 26.53 -26.93
C ASN A 298 6.85 25.40 -27.93
N SER A 299 6.43 25.60 -29.16
CA SER A 299 6.59 24.67 -30.28
C SER A 299 6.85 25.45 -31.55
N LYS A 300 7.79 24.97 -32.36
CA LYS A 300 8.05 25.55 -33.69
C LYS A 300 6.90 25.33 -34.65
N LYS A 301 6.18 24.22 -34.50
CA LYS A 301 5.12 23.80 -35.42
C LYS A 301 3.73 24.31 -35.07
N VAL A 302 3.38 24.38 -33.79
CA VAL A 302 2.03 24.81 -33.33
C VAL A 302 2.03 26.13 -32.56
N GLY A 303 3.20 26.77 -32.42
CA GLY A 303 3.37 28.01 -31.68
C GLY A 303 3.29 27.82 -30.16
N SER A 304 3.28 28.94 -29.44
CA SER A 304 3.14 28.93 -27.98
C SER A 304 1.68 28.73 -27.55
N PHE A 305 1.47 27.98 -26.48
CA PHE A 305 0.15 27.81 -25.87
C PHE A 305 0.25 27.57 -24.37
N LYS A 306 -0.86 27.80 -23.67
CA LYS A 306 -0.94 27.54 -22.24
C LYS A 306 -1.86 26.38 -21.98
N GLY A 307 -1.67 25.75 -20.84
CA GLY A 307 -2.55 24.71 -20.39
C GLY A 307 -2.58 24.57 -18.89
N LYS A 308 -3.60 23.86 -18.46
CA LYS A 308 -3.89 23.57 -17.07
C LYS A 308 -4.30 22.11 -16.96
N LEU A 309 -3.53 21.33 -16.23
CA LEU A 309 -3.85 19.95 -15.90
C LEU A 309 -4.29 19.88 -14.44
N THR A 310 -5.54 19.51 -14.23
CA THR A 310 -6.13 19.33 -12.90
C THR A 310 -6.25 17.84 -12.60
N ILE A 311 -5.67 17.40 -11.48
CA ILE A 311 -5.69 16.01 -11.02
C ILE A 311 -6.37 15.98 -9.66
N LYS A 312 -7.56 15.38 -9.56
CA LYS A 312 -8.35 15.32 -8.31
C LYS A 312 -8.68 13.89 -7.93
N LYS A 313 -8.72 13.58 -6.64
CA LYS A 313 -9.27 12.32 -6.13
C LYS A 313 -10.79 12.28 -6.36
N ALA A 314 -11.28 11.17 -6.89
CA ALA A 314 -12.68 11.00 -7.28
C ALA A 314 -13.21 9.61 -6.90
N SER A 315 -14.54 9.47 -6.81
CA SER A 315 -15.17 8.16 -6.58
C SER A 315 -15.16 7.28 -7.83
N LYS A 316 -15.27 7.88 -9.01
CA LYS A 316 -15.10 7.27 -10.33
C LYS A 316 -14.12 8.12 -11.12
N ALA A 317 -13.20 7.48 -11.83
CA ALA A 317 -12.25 8.20 -12.67
C ALA A 317 -12.96 8.80 -13.88
N THR A 318 -12.77 10.10 -14.10
CA THR A 318 -13.22 10.80 -15.31
C THR A 318 -12.04 11.50 -15.98
N ASN A 319 -12.07 11.54 -17.31
CA ASN A 319 -11.02 12.13 -18.12
C ASN A 319 -11.66 13.12 -19.08
N SER A 320 -11.25 14.38 -19.03
CA SER A 320 -11.78 15.43 -19.90
C SER A 320 -10.65 16.26 -20.49
N ILE A 321 -10.84 16.66 -21.76
CA ILE A 321 -9.95 17.61 -22.45
C ILE A 321 -10.83 18.74 -22.96
N ILE A 322 -10.57 19.95 -22.47
CA ILE A 322 -11.23 21.19 -22.86
C ILE A 322 -10.26 21.95 -23.75
N ASN A 323 -10.59 22.08 -25.02
CA ASN A 323 -9.78 22.83 -25.98
C ASN A 323 -10.43 24.18 -26.31
N GLN A 324 -9.72 25.27 -26.01
CA GLN A 324 -10.13 26.65 -26.35
C GLN A 324 -9.40 27.18 -27.59
N ARG A 325 -8.51 26.38 -28.19
CA ARG A 325 -7.74 26.72 -29.40
C ARG A 325 -8.52 26.40 -30.66
N GLU A 326 -8.55 27.33 -31.62
CA GLU A 326 -9.29 27.17 -32.87
C GLU A 326 -8.53 26.33 -33.93
N GLU A 327 -7.21 26.21 -33.78
CA GLU A 327 -6.35 25.58 -34.78
C GLU A 327 -6.65 24.08 -34.94
N GLN A 328 -6.68 23.64 -36.20
CA GLN A 328 -7.03 22.26 -36.56
C GLN A 328 -6.09 21.22 -35.94
N ALA A 329 -4.84 21.58 -35.65
CA ALA A 329 -3.89 20.71 -34.97
C ALA A 329 -4.39 20.30 -33.57
N PHE A 330 -4.90 21.25 -32.78
CA PHE A 330 -5.43 20.99 -31.43
C PHE A 330 -6.76 20.24 -31.47
N LYS A 331 -7.64 20.57 -32.43
CA LYS A 331 -8.89 19.81 -32.63
C LYS A 331 -8.62 18.33 -32.94
N ASN A 332 -7.67 18.06 -33.85
CA ASN A 332 -7.26 16.69 -34.17
C ASN A 332 -6.62 16.00 -32.96
N PHE A 333 -5.76 16.71 -32.22
CA PHE A 333 -5.13 16.17 -31.01
C PHE A 333 -6.17 15.73 -29.97
N VAL A 334 -7.16 16.58 -29.67
CA VAL A 334 -8.22 16.27 -28.70
C VAL A 334 -9.01 15.04 -29.12
N GLU A 335 -9.35 14.92 -30.41
CA GLU A 335 -10.07 13.75 -30.93
C GLU A 335 -9.23 12.48 -30.79
N ASP A 336 -7.95 12.53 -31.18
CA ASP A 336 -7.03 11.40 -31.06
C ASP A 336 -6.79 10.99 -29.60
N GLN A 337 -6.74 11.95 -28.67
CA GLN A 337 -6.54 11.68 -27.25
C GLN A 337 -7.74 11.00 -26.59
N LYS A 338 -8.94 11.00 -27.19
CA LYS A 338 -10.06 10.19 -26.66
C LYS A 338 -9.73 8.70 -26.62
N SER A 339 -8.95 8.21 -27.59
CA SER A 339 -8.48 6.81 -27.63
C SER A 339 -7.12 6.61 -26.96
N HIS A 340 -6.37 7.69 -26.72
CA HIS A 340 -4.99 7.68 -26.24
C HIS A 340 -4.81 8.40 -24.89
N PHE A 341 -5.89 8.53 -24.12
CA PHE A 341 -5.80 9.20 -22.81
C PHE A 341 -4.96 8.38 -21.83
N TYR A 342 -4.89 7.06 -22.01
CA TYR A 342 -4.11 6.18 -21.13
C TYR A 342 -2.61 6.50 -21.17
N GLN A 343 -2.05 7.02 -22.27
CA GLN A 343 -0.66 7.47 -22.31
C GLN A 343 -0.38 8.61 -21.32
N LEU A 344 -1.34 9.54 -21.16
CA LEU A 344 -1.24 10.58 -20.15
C LEU A 344 -1.26 9.94 -18.75
N LEU A 345 -2.20 9.03 -18.50
CA LEU A 345 -2.29 8.34 -17.21
C LEU A 345 -1.00 7.60 -16.87
N GLU A 346 -0.38 6.92 -17.83
CA GLU A 346 0.91 6.26 -17.66
C GLU A 346 2.03 7.26 -17.36
N ALA A 347 2.09 8.39 -18.09
CA ALA A 347 3.09 9.43 -17.88
C ALA A 347 3.00 10.08 -16.48
N TYR A 348 1.86 9.99 -15.80
CA TYR A 348 1.64 10.52 -14.46
C TYR A 348 1.39 9.44 -13.41
N ALA A 349 1.54 8.15 -13.75
CA ALA A 349 1.26 7.04 -12.85
C ALA A 349 2.12 7.08 -11.59
N ILE A 350 3.34 7.60 -11.69
CA ILE A 350 4.28 7.74 -10.55
C ILE A 350 3.78 8.69 -9.46
N PHE A 351 2.83 9.57 -9.79
CA PHE A 351 2.18 10.48 -8.83
C PHE A 351 0.84 9.94 -8.32
N ASN A 352 0.46 8.70 -8.66
CA ASN A 352 -0.75 8.01 -8.20
C ASN A 352 -0.43 6.56 -7.81
N LEU A 353 0.41 6.40 -6.79
CA LEU A 353 0.99 5.10 -6.43
C LEU A 353 -0.05 4.09 -5.96
N LYS A 354 -1.12 4.58 -5.32
CA LYS A 354 -2.26 3.77 -4.88
C LYS A 354 -3.22 3.36 -5.99
N LYS A 355 -3.03 3.85 -7.22
CA LYS A 355 -3.97 3.65 -8.35
C LYS A 355 -5.40 4.05 -7.96
N GLU A 356 -5.54 5.11 -7.18
CA GLU A 356 -6.85 5.64 -6.80
C GLU A 356 -7.56 6.20 -8.03
N ASN A 357 -8.88 6.16 -8.00
CA ASN A 357 -9.70 6.84 -9.00
C ASN A 357 -9.42 8.34 -8.96
N ARG A 358 -9.02 8.89 -10.10
CA ARG A 358 -8.72 10.31 -10.25
C ARG A 358 -9.48 10.90 -11.43
N ASP A 359 -9.93 12.12 -11.23
CA ASP A 359 -10.41 12.98 -12.29
C ASP A 359 -9.23 13.74 -12.88
N PHE A 360 -9.02 13.56 -14.18
CA PHE A 360 -8.03 14.29 -14.96
C PHE A 360 -8.76 15.23 -15.91
N GLU A 361 -8.57 16.53 -15.70
CA GLU A 361 -9.09 17.56 -16.58
C GLU A 361 -7.93 18.35 -17.16
N LEU A 362 -7.76 18.28 -18.48
CA LEU A 362 -6.83 19.12 -19.22
C LEU A 362 -7.60 20.26 -19.87
N MET A 363 -7.17 21.49 -19.64
CA MET A 363 -7.60 22.67 -20.40
C MET A 363 -6.42 23.21 -21.22
N ILE A 364 -6.62 23.44 -22.52
CA ILE A 364 -5.64 24.06 -23.43
C ILE A 364 -6.22 25.39 -23.91
N TYR A 365 -5.46 26.47 -23.82
CA TYR A 365 -5.89 27.82 -24.21
C TYR A 365 -4.77 28.69 -24.79
#